data_AF-A0A656K0H2-F1
#
_entry.id   AF-A0A656K0H2-F1
#
_cell.length_a   1.000
_cell.length_b   1.000
_cell.length_c   1.000
_cell.angle_alpha   90.00
_cell.angle_beta   90.00
_cell.angle_gamma   90.00
#
_symmetry.space_group_name_H-M   'P 1'
#
loop_
_entity.id
_entity.type
_entity.pdbx_description
1 polymer ?
#
loop_
_entity_poly.entity_id
_entity_poly.type
_entity_poly.pdbx_seq_one_letter_code
_entity_poly.pdbx_strand_id
1 'polypeptide(L)' 'PSHYGSLETFDYPVTHADAQALWEYFLDFGLAGFGDYQDAMATDEPFLFHARISAALNIGLLDLRQICSDVESAYWSGRV' A
#
# COMPACT_ATOMS: atom_id res chain seq x y z
N PRO A 1 -19.10 21.47 -7.76
CA PRO A 1 -17.82 22.21 -7.60
C PRO A 1 -17.57 22.80 -6.19
N SER A 2 -18.35 22.40 -5.17
CA SER A 2 -18.23 22.88 -3.77
C SER A 2 -17.89 21.77 -2.78
N HIS A 3 -17.36 20.64 -3.26
CA HIS A 3 -16.94 19.53 -2.41
C HIS A 3 -15.50 19.73 -1.96
N TYR A 4 -15.21 19.35 -0.71
CA TYR A 4 -13.87 19.43 -0.13
C TYR A 4 -12.89 18.49 -0.84
N GLY A 5 -11.63 18.93 -0.96
CA GLY A 5 -10.55 18.19 -1.62
C GLY A 5 -10.14 18.80 -2.96
N SER A 6 -9.08 18.25 -3.55
CA SER A 6 -8.56 18.62 -4.88
C SER A 6 -8.41 17.38 -5.74
N LEU A 7 -8.57 17.53 -7.05
CA LEU A 7 -8.32 16.48 -8.05
C LEU A 7 -7.00 16.68 -8.80
N GLU A 8 -6.23 17.72 -8.47
CA GLU A 8 -5.02 18.11 -9.21
C GLU A 8 -3.90 17.05 -9.17
N THR A 9 -3.85 16.23 -8.11
CA THR A 9 -2.78 15.24 -7.88
C THR A 9 -3.33 13.83 -7.64
N PHE A 10 -4.35 13.42 -8.39
CA PHE A 10 -4.93 12.09 -8.26
C PHE A 10 -3.91 10.99 -8.63
N ASP A 11 -3.56 10.13 -7.68
CA ASP A 11 -2.51 9.10 -7.82
C ASP A 11 -2.99 7.68 -7.47
N TYR A 12 -4.30 7.43 -7.39
CA TYR A 12 -4.84 6.11 -7.08
C TYR A 12 -4.83 5.16 -8.28
N PRO A 13 -4.56 3.86 -8.08
CA PRO A 13 -4.70 2.87 -9.14
C PRO A 13 -6.16 2.74 -9.56
N VAL A 14 -6.40 2.70 -10.87
CA VAL A 14 -7.74 2.54 -11.46
C VAL A 14 -7.90 1.22 -12.22
N THR A 15 -6.83 0.43 -12.31
CA THR A 15 -6.81 -0.90 -12.91
C THR A 15 -6.24 -1.94 -11.96
N HIS A 16 -6.54 -3.21 -12.20
CA HIS A 16 -5.92 -4.31 -11.45
C HIS A 16 -4.38 -4.30 -11.58
N ALA A 17 -3.85 -3.98 -12.76
CA ALA A 17 -2.42 -3.94 -13.00
C ALA A 17 -1.72 -2.84 -12.17
N ASP A 18 -2.31 -1.64 -12.10
CA ASP A 18 -1.75 -0.55 -11.29
C ASP A 18 -1.81 -0.87 -9.80
N ALA A 19 -2.91 -1.48 -9.35
CA ALA A 19 -3.07 -1.89 -7.96
C ALA A 19 -2.04 -2.97 -7.57
N GLN A 20 -1.79 -3.92 -8.47
CA GLN A 20 -0.77 -4.94 -8.29
C GLN A 20 0.63 -4.33 -8.25
N ALA A 21 0.94 -3.36 -9.12
CA ALA A 21 2.22 -2.67 -9.10
C ALA A 21 2.45 -1.88 -7.78
N LEU A 22 1.41 -1.24 -7.25
CA LEU A 22 1.46 -0.60 -5.92
C LEU A 22 1.72 -1.62 -4.81
N TRP A 23 1.08 -2.79 -4.89
CA TRP A 23 1.27 -3.87 -3.91
C TRP A 23 2.70 -4.44 -3.95
N GLU A 24 3.23 -4.71 -5.15
CA GLU A 24 4.61 -5.19 -5.34
C GLU A 24 5.63 -4.19 -4.81
N TYR A 25 5.43 -2.89 -5.05
CA TYR A 25 6.27 -1.84 -4.48
C TYR A 25 6.28 -1.89 -2.94
N PHE A 26 5.11 -2.06 -2.31
CA PHE A 26 5.07 -2.19 -0.85
C PHE A 26 5.80 -3.45 -0.36
N LEU A 27 5.64 -4.59 -1.03
CA LEU A 27 6.34 -5.82 -0.64
C LEU A 27 7.86 -5.67 -0.71
N ASP A 28 8.36 -5.02 -1.75
CA ASP A 28 9.80 -4.88 -2.00
C ASP A 28 10.45 -3.79 -1.12
N PHE A 29 9.73 -2.71 -0.81
CA PHE A 29 10.32 -1.52 -0.18
C PHE A 29 9.66 -1.07 1.14
N GLY A 30 8.38 -1.39 1.33
CA GLY A 30 7.60 -0.93 2.49
C GLY A 30 7.56 -1.95 3.64
N LEU A 31 7.41 -3.23 3.32
CA LEU A 31 7.09 -4.27 4.30
C LEU A 31 8.12 -4.39 5.43
N ALA A 32 9.41 -4.32 5.10
CA ALA A 32 10.49 -4.44 6.08
C ALA A 32 10.46 -3.33 7.15
N GLY A 33 9.99 -2.13 6.80
CA GLY A 33 9.85 -1.00 7.73
C GLY A 33 8.45 -0.86 8.34
N PHE A 34 7.47 -1.66 7.91
CA PHE A 34 6.08 -1.45 8.31
C PHE A 34 5.88 -1.48 9.83
N GLY A 35 6.46 -2.49 10.51
CA GLY A 35 6.32 -2.65 11.95
C GLY A 35 7.06 -1.58 12.76
N ASP A 36 8.30 -1.28 12.38
CA ASP A 36 9.16 -0.30 13.06
C ASP A 36 8.55 1.12 13.07
N TYR A 37 7.81 1.46 12.02
CA TYR A 37 7.24 2.79 11.82
C TYR A 37 5.71 2.81 11.88
N GLN A 38 5.07 1.75 12.38
CA GLN A 38 3.61 1.60 12.35
C GLN A 38 2.87 2.76 13.03
N ASP A 39 3.41 3.26 14.14
CA ASP A 39 2.83 4.34 14.95
C ASP A 39 3.62 5.66 14.81
N ALA A 40 4.62 5.69 13.93
CA ALA A 40 5.43 6.88 13.71
C ALA A 40 4.61 7.95 12.98
N MET A 41 4.88 9.21 13.30
CA MET A 41 4.39 10.36 12.54
C MET A 41 5.58 11.27 12.25
N ALA A 42 5.77 11.65 10.99
CA ALA A 42 6.83 12.54 10.57
C ALA A 42 6.28 13.65 9.67
N THR A 43 6.78 14.86 9.88
CA THR A 43 6.45 16.00 9.02
C THR A 43 6.94 15.73 7.60
N ASP A 44 6.15 16.14 6.61
CA ASP A 44 6.42 15.97 5.17
C ASP A 44 6.48 14.51 4.67
N GLU A 45 6.21 13.53 5.52
CA GLU A 45 6.18 12.10 5.19
C GLU A 45 4.78 11.52 5.39
N PRO A 46 3.81 11.79 4.49
CA PRO A 46 2.40 11.50 4.73
C PRO A 46 2.05 10.00 4.72
N PHE A 47 2.95 9.13 4.25
CA PHE A 47 2.67 7.72 4.04
C PHE A 47 3.57 6.76 4.82
N LEU A 48 4.79 7.20 5.19
CA LEU A 48 5.81 6.37 5.80
C LEU A 48 5.89 5.00 5.09
N PHE A 49 5.86 3.91 5.84
CA PHE A 49 5.95 2.55 5.33
C PHE A 49 4.57 1.89 5.17
N HIS A 50 3.47 2.65 5.11
CA HIS A 50 2.15 2.06 4.88
C HIS A 50 1.94 1.67 3.41
N ALA A 51 1.28 0.53 3.19
CA ALA A 51 1.04 -0.03 1.85
C ALA A 51 0.19 0.84 0.90
N ARG A 52 -0.59 1.79 1.41
CA ARG A 52 -1.54 2.63 0.63
C ARG A 52 -2.56 1.85 -0.23
N ILE A 53 -2.77 0.56 0.02
CA ILE A 53 -3.63 -0.31 -0.82
C ILE A 53 -5.13 -0.30 -0.47
N SER A 54 -5.56 0.35 0.61
CA SER A 54 -6.92 0.19 1.16
C SER A 54 -8.02 0.52 0.16
N ALA A 55 -7.87 1.60 -0.62
CA ALA A 55 -8.85 1.98 -1.63
C ALA A 55 -8.97 0.91 -2.73
N ALA A 56 -7.84 0.40 -3.23
CA ALA A 56 -7.80 -0.64 -4.26
C ALA A 56 -8.35 -1.98 -3.76
N LEU A 57 -7.99 -2.38 -2.54
CA LEU A 57 -8.47 -3.59 -1.88
C LEU A 57 -9.99 -3.55 -1.67
N ASN A 58 -10.51 -2.44 -1.14
CA ASN A 58 -11.92 -2.32 -0.77
C ASN A 58 -12.87 -2.33 -1.97
N ILE A 59 -12.39 -1.97 -3.17
CA ILE A 59 -13.18 -2.02 -4.41
C ILE A 59 -12.90 -3.29 -5.25
N GLY A 60 -12.06 -4.20 -4.75
CA GLY A 60 -11.79 -5.49 -5.38
C GLY A 60 -10.71 -5.48 -6.47
N LEU A 61 -9.89 -4.42 -6.59
CA LEU A 61 -8.73 -4.46 -7.48
C LEU A 61 -7.60 -5.37 -6.96
N LEU A 62 -7.60 -5.65 -5.64
CA LEU A 62 -6.69 -6.58 -4.98
C LEU A 62 -7.47 -7.66 -4.23
N ASP A 63 -6.87 -8.83 -4.09
CA ASP A 63 -7.42 -9.94 -3.32
C ASP A 63 -6.74 -10.06 -1.94
N LEU A 64 -7.55 -10.05 -0.88
CA LEU A 64 -7.08 -10.12 0.51
C LEU A 64 -6.29 -11.39 0.80
N ARG A 65 -6.70 -12.55 0.25
CA ARG A 65 -6.02 -13.81 0.51
C ARG A 65 -4.65 -13.82 -0.14
N GLN A 66 -4.53 -13.29 -1.36
CA GLN A 66 -3.24 -13.15 -2.03
C GLN A 66 -2.29 -12.26 -1.22
N ILE A 67 -2.77 -11.10 -0.76
CA ILE A 67 -1.98 -10.16 0.05
C ILE A 67 -1.43 -10.85 1.31
N CYS A 68 -2.28 -11.54 2.07
CA CYS A 68 -1.82 -12.25 3.28
C CYS A 68 -0.81 -13.35 2.95
N SER A 69 -1.06 -14.12 1.87
CA SER A 69 -0.18 -15.18 1.38
C SER A 69 1.21 -14.66 0.96
N ASP A 70 1.25 -13.50 0.31
CA ASP A 70 2.50 -12.89 -0.15
C ASP A 70 3.36 -12.40 1.03
N VAL A 71 2.75 -11.76 2.02
CA VAL A 71 3.44 -11.32 3.24
C VAL A 71 3.98 -12.52 4.02
N GLU A 72 3.16 -13.55 4.19
CA GLU A 72 3.57 -14.81 4.81
C GLU A 72 4.77 -15.42 4.06
N SER A 73 4.72 -15.46 2.74
CA SER A 73 5.81 -15.97 1.90
C SER A 73 7.08 -15.11 2.01
N ALA A 74 6.95 -13.79 2.10
CA ALA A 74 8.08 -12.88 2.29
C ALA A 74 8.79 -13.14 3.63
N TYR A 75 8.03 -13.34 4.70
CA TYR A 75 8.56 -13.71 6.01
C TYR A 75 9.29 -15.06 5.99
N TRP A 76 8.64 -16.13 5.49
CA TRP A 76 9.26 -17.47 5.48
C TRP A 76 10.48 -17.58 4.54
N SER A 77 10.61 -16.71 3.55
CA SER A 77 11.79 -16.64 2.68
C SER A 77 12.93 -15.78 3.24
N GLY A 78 12.74 -15.18 4.42
CA GLY A 78 13.74 -14.30 5.06
C GLY A 78 13.98 -12.99 4.30
N ARG A 79 12.99 -12.54 3.49
CA ARG A 79 13.03 -11.23 2.83
C ARG A 79 12.66 -10.09 3.79
N VAL A 80 11.99 -10.42 4.89
CA VAL A 80 11.65 -9.54 6.03
C VAL A 80 11.77 -10.30 7.34
#